data_AF-A0A0K2JGW4-F1
#
_entry.id   AF-A0A0K2JGW4-F1
#
_cell.length_a   1.000
_cell.length_b   1.000
_cell.length_c   1.000
_cell.angle_alpha   90.00
_cell.angle_beta   90.00
_cell.angle_gamma   90.00
#
_symmetry.space_group_name_H-M   'P 1'
#
loop_
_entity.id
_entity.type
_entity.pdbx_description
1 polymer ?
#
loop_
_entity_poly.entity_id
_entity_poly.type
_entity_poly.pdbx_seq_one_letter_code
_entity_poly.pdbx_strand_id
1 'polypeptide(L)' 'MVPGEAKQADLGIAGGKNGGIIFKKGKIYKSCKQEDLVPELKLLIDEYYQEWQQKKIQQ' A
#
# COMPACT_ATOMS: atom_id res chain seq x y z
N MET A 1 -3.59 -17.68 6.09
CA MET A 1 -2.90 -16.93 5.02
C MET A 1 -1.84 -17.84 4.43
N VAL A 2 -1.87 -18.12 3.13
CA VAL A 2 -0.86 -18.96 2.47
C VAL A 2 0.38 -18.14 2.09
N PRO A 3 1.58 -18.71 2.15
CA PRO A 3 2.85 -17.99 1.96
C PRO A 3 3.09 -17.45 0.54
N GLY A 4 2.27 -17.82 -0.44
CA GLY A 4 2.33 -17.32 -1.82
C GLY A 4 1.67 -15.95 -2.02
N GLU A 5 0.55 -15.69 -1.36
CA GLU A 5 -0.24 -14.45 -1.56
C GLU A 5 0.42 -13.22 -0.90
N ALA A 6 1.05 -13.39 0.27
CA ALA A 6 1.77 -12.30 0.94
C ALA A 6 3.10 -11.94 0.26
N LYS A 7 3.66 -12.84 -0.57
CA LYS A 7 4.90 -12.60 -1.31
C LYS A 7 4.68 -11.79 -2.60
N GLN A 8 3.44 -11.63 -3.04
CA GLN A 8 3.02 -10.84 -4.20
C GLN A 8 2.45 -9.45 -3.83
N ALA A 9 2.23 -9.15 -2.55
CA ALA A 9 1.69 -7.86 -2.14
C ALA A 9 2.79 -6.79 -2.12
N ASP A 10 2.84 -5.94 -3.14
CA ASP A 10 3.76 -4.80 -3.21
C ASP A 10 3.46 -3.74 -2.13
N LEU A 11 2.19 -3.61 -1.71
CA LEU A 11 1.73 -2.69 -0.67
C LEU A 11 0.84 -3.42 0.35
N GLY A 12 1.00 -3.06 1.63
CA GLY A 12 0.14 -3.52 2.71
C GLY A 12 0.03 -2.49 3.84
N ILE A 13 -0.99 -2.65 4.68
CA ILE A 13 -1.20 -1.82 5.87
C ILE A 13 -1.41 -2.72 7.09
N ALA A 14 -0.89 -2.33 8.24
CA ALA A 14 -1.18 -2.94 9.53
C ALA A 14 -1.82 -1.90 10.45
N GLY A 15 -3.10 -2.11 10.74
CA GLY A 15 -3.86 -1.31 11.70
C GLY A 15 -3.70 -1.83 13.12
N GLY A 16 -3.58 -0.90 14.07
CA GLY A 16 -3.56 -1.13 15.52
C GLY A 16 -4.50 -0.17 16.25
N LYS A 17 -4.55 -0.26 17.58
CA LYS A 17 -5.60 0.33 18.43
C LYS A 17 -5.77 1.86 18.34
N ASN A 18 -4.78 2.59 17.83
CA ASN A 18 -4.80 4.07 17.71
C ASN A 18 -4.22 4.60 16.38
N GLY A 19 -4.00 3.73 15.40
CA GLY A 19 -3.29 4.09 14.16
C GLY A 19 -2.73 2.87 13.47
N GLY A 20 -1.94 3.08 12.43
CA GLY A 20 -1.32 1.96 11.73
C GLY A 20 -0.16 2.37 10.86
N ILE A 21 0.47 1.35 10.30
CA ILE A 21 1.68 1.46 9.51
C ILE A 21 1.41 0.94 8.11
N ILE A 22 1.86 1.71 7.13
CA ILE A 22 1.85 1.34 5.72
C ILE A 22 3.23 0.80 5.40
N PHE A 23 3.29 -0.36 4.74
CA PHE A 23 4.53 -0.98 4.30
C PHE A 23 4.48 -1.34 2.81
N LYS A 24 5.61 -1.15 2.14
CA LYS A 24 5.79 -1.41 0.71
C LYS A 24 6.94 -2.41 0.54
N LYS A 25 6.70 -3.53 -0.15
CA LYS A 25 7.70 -4.60 -0.40
C LYS A 25 8.43 -5.06 0.88
N GLY A 26 7.70 -5.18 1.99
CA GLY A 26 8.27 -5.59 3.28
C GLY A 26 9.10 -4.52 4.01
N LYS A 27 9.12 -3.26 3.55
CA LYS A 27 9.71 -2.12 4.25
C LYS A 27 8.63 -1.18 4.76
N ILE A 28 8.82 -0.63 5.96
CA ILE A 28 7.93 0.40 6.53
C ILE A 28 8.02 1.65 5.66
N TYR A 29 6.88 2.10 5.14
CA TYR A 29 6.78 3.31 4.32
C TYR A 29 6.46 4.53 5.20
N LYS A 30 5.34 4.50 5.93
CA LYS A 30 5.02 5.51 6.96
C LYS A 30 4.01 5.00 7.98
N SER A 31 3.94 5.67 9.13
CA SER A 31 2.88 5.49 10.12
C SER A 31 1.85 6.62 10.00
N CYS A 32 0.58 6.28 10.17
CA CYS A 32 -0.55 7.20 10.12
C CYS A 32 -1.54 6.92 11.24
N LYS A 33 -2.38 7.91 11.53
CA LYS A 33 -3.52 7.73 12.43
C LYS A 33 -4.58 6.86 11.76
N GLN A 34 -5.51 6.34 12.56
CA GLN A 34 -6.56 5.44 12.06
C GLN A 34 -7.47 6.13 11.04
N GLU A 35 -7.75 7.42 11.23
CA GLU A 35 -8.49 8.27 10.32
C GLU A 35 -7.78 8.49 8.97
N ASP A 36 -6.44 8.58 8.99
CA ASP A 36 -5.63 8.81 7.80
C ASP A 36 -5.23 7.53 7.06
N LEU A 37 -5.27 6.37 7.72
CA LEU A 37 -4.87 5.07 7.16
C LEU A 37 -5.57 4.72 5.83
N VAL A 38 -6.88 4.92 5.77
CA VAL A 38 -7.71 4.62 4.60
C VAL A 38 -7.47 5.62 3.46
N PRO A 39 -7.55 6.95 3.66
CA PRO A 39 -7.30 7.91 2.59
C PRO A 39 -5.87 7.82 2.06
N GLU A 40 -4.89 7.54 2.92
CA GLU A 40 -3.50 7.33 2.51
C GLU A 40 -3.30 6.09 1.65
N LEU A 41 -3.91 4.97 2.05
CA LEU A 41 -3.87 3.77 1.23
C LEU A 41 -4.49 4.02 -0.15
N LYS A 42 -5.60 4.75 -0.21
CA LYS A 42 -6.26 5.10 -1.47
C LYS A 42 -5.36 5.95 -2.37
N LEU A 43 -4.71 6.98 -1.82
CA LEU A 43 -3.75 7.81 -2.57
C LEU A 43 -2.60 6.99 -3.13
N LEU A 44 -2.04 6.09 -2.31
CA LEU A 44 -0.96 5.20 -2.73
C LEU A 44 -1.37 4.24 -3.85
N ILE A 45 -2.59 3.70 -3.78
CA ILE A 45 -3.14 2.85 -4.84
C ILE A 45 -3.35 3.66 -6.12
N ASP A 46 -3.86 4.89 -6.01
CA ASP A 46 -4.09 5.76 -7.16
C ASP A 46 -2.78 6.12 -7.87
N GLU A 47 -1.76 6.57 -7.13
CA GLU A 47 -0.41 6.82 -7.65
C GLU A 47 0.16 5.58 -8.36
N TYR A 48 0.08 4.41 -7.71
CA TYR A 48 0.57 3.16 -8.29
C TYR A 48 -0.19 2.76 -9.56
N TYR A 49 -1.51 3.02 -9.59
CA TYR A 49 -2.35 2.78 -10.75
C TYR A 49 -2.00 3.73 -11.90
N GLN A 50 -1.76 5.01 -11.64
CA GLN A 50 -1.31 5.97 -12.64
C GLN A 50 0.04 5.56 -13.23
N GLU A 51 1.02 5.20 -12.39
CA GLU A 51 2.32 4.69 -12.84
C GLU A 51 2.16 3.43 -13.71
N TRP A 52 1.25 2.53 -13.33
CA TRP A 52 0.96 1.33 -14.10
C TRP A 52 0.32 1.65 -15.47
N GLN A 53 -0.64 2.58 -15.51
CA GLN A 53 -1.27 3.05 -16.75
C GLN A 53 -0.25 3.68 -17.70
N GLN A 54 0.63 4.55 -17.19
CA GLN A 54 1.68 5.19 -17.99
C GLN A 54 2.65 4.18 -18.59
N LYS A 55 3.06 3.16 -17.81
CA LYS A 55 3.91 2.07 -18.31
C LYS A 55 3.23 1.22 -19.37
N LYS A 56 1.92 1.06 -19.27
CA LYS A 56 1.13 0.29 -20.25
C LYS A 56 0.92 1.05 -21.55
N ILE A 57 0.82 2.38 -21.49
CA ILE A 57 0.68 3.27 -22.65
C ILE A 57 1.99 3.39 -23.44
N GLN A 58 3.14 3.23 -22.79
CA GLN A 58 4.45 3.21 -23.45
C GLN A 58 4.87 1.85 -24.02
N GLN A 59 4.01 0.82 -24.00
CA GLN A 59 4.30 -0.52 -24.54
C GLN A 59 3.56 -0.80 -25.83
#